data_AF-A0A353ZE90-F1
#
_entry.id   AF-A0A353ZE90-F1
#
_cell.length_a   1.000
_cell.length_b   1.000
_cell.length_c   1.000
_cell.angle_alpha   90.00
_cell.angle_beta   90.00
_cell.angle_gamma   90.00
#
_symmetry.space_group_name_H-M   'P 1'
#
loop_
_entity.id
_entity.type
_entity.pdbx_description
1 polymer ?
#
loop_
_entity_poly.entity_id
_entity_poly.type
_entity_poly.pdbx_seq_one_letter_code
_entity_poly.pdbx_strand_id
1 'polypeptide(L)'
;MTLPVFPDPLPIVSPVPSADQFERACGDCTACCLLLAVVELNKPMRFACDHQGQGGCRIYPERPPTCREFDCGWRRGEVPTGDDWRPDRRGVMHVGWTEQPGGQRRDYLFELWPGALSDPAVVAWLQGHTRTSEITLSYRNGTWQTLVPDGTDTMPG
;
A
#
# COMPACT_ATOMS: atom_id res chain seq x y z
N MET A 1 12.18 -3.32 28.77
CA MET A 1 12.05 -2.37 27.65
C MET A 1 10.85 -2.80 26.84
N THR A 2 9.70 -2.17 27.09
CA THR A 2 8.46 -2.44 26.39
C THR A 2 8.59 -1.91 24.96
N LEU A 3 8.46 -2.81 23.98
CA LEU A 3 8.34 -2.42 22.58
C LEU A 3 7.18 -1.42 22.45
N PRO A 4 7.29 -0.35 21.65
CA PRO A 4 6.17 0.52 21.39
C PRO A 4 5.02 -0.32 20.80
N VAL A 5 3.91 -0.37 21.52
CA VAL A 5 2.65 -0.90 21.02
C VAL A 5 2.19 0.10 19.97
N PHE A 6 2.41 -0.22 18.69
CA PHE A 6 1.86 0.55 17.58
C PHE A 6 0.33 0.37 17.63
N PRO A 7 -0.46 1.45 17.83
CA PRO A 7 -1.92 1.37 17.84
C PRO A 7 -2.41 1.31 16.40
N ASP A 8 -2.27 0.14 15.78
CA ASP A 8 -3.30 -0.55 15.02
C ASP A 8 -2.63 -1.70 14.25
N PRO A 9 -3.20 -2.91 14.30
CA PRO A 9 -2.73 -4.01 13.49
C PRO A 9 -3.18 -3.70 12.07
N LEU A 10 -2.31 -3.14 11.23
CA LEU A 10 -2.51 -3.34 9.79
C LEU A 10 -2.49 -4.86 9.60
N PRO A 11 -3.64 -5.46 9.28
CA PRO A 11 -3.79 -6.89 9.37
C PRO A 11 -2.95 -7.53 8.29
N ILE A 12 -2.39 -8.65 8.70
CA ILE A 12 -1.73 -9.65 7.89
C ILE A 12 -2.56 -9.80 6.62
N VAL A 13 -1.92 -9.42 5.53
CA VAL A 13 -2.43 -9.20 4.19
C VAL A 13 -3.44 -10.30 3.82
N SER A 14 -4.74 -10.02 3.91
CA SER A 14 -5.77 -10.91 3.36
C SER A 14 -6.16 -10.41 1.97
N PRO A 15 -6.20 -11.28 0.94
CA PRO A 15 -6.44 -10.87 -0.43
C PRO A 15 -7.89 -10.44 -0.63
N VAL A 16 -8.08 -9.29 -1.27
CA VAL A 16 -9.22 -9.17 -2.19
C VAL A 16 -8.83 -10.01 -3.40
N PRO A 17 -9.56 -11.09 -3.75
CA PRO A 17 -9.25 -11.87 -4.93
C PRO A 17 -9.29 -10.95 -6.14
N SER A 18 -8.16 -10.85 -6.81
CA SER A 18 -7.98 -10.07 -8.02
C SER A 18 -8.76 -10.81 -9.12
N ALA A 19 -9.97 -10.36 -9.46
CA ALA A 19 -10.66 -10.90 -10.63
C ALA A 19 -9.75 -10.74 -11.84
N ASP A 20 -9.47 -11.86 -12.52
CA ASP A 20 -8.64 -12.01 -13.71
C ASP A 20 -8.68 -10.79 -14.64
N GLN A 21 -7.68 -9.89 -14.56
CA GLN A 21 -7.33 -8.88 -15.59
C GLN A 21 -6.14 -7.95 -15.23
N PHE A 22 -5.08 -8.43 -14.60
CA PHE A 22 -3.93 -7.58 -14.28
C PHE A 22 -2.70 -7.88 -15.16
N GLU A 23 -2.66 -7.25 -16.34
CA GLU A 23 -1.59 -7.34 -17.36
C GLU A 23 -0.23 -6.75 -16.94
N ARG A 24 -0.05 -6.26 -15.71
CA ARG A 24 1.16 -5.53 -15.31
C ARG A 24 2.12 -6.38 -14.49
N ALA A 25 3.26 -6.80 -15.03
CA ALA A 25 4.29 -7.49 -14.24
C ALA A 25 5.01 -6.53 -13.28
N CYS A 26 5.42 -7.01 -12.10
CA CYS A 26 6.19 -6.19 -11.14
C CYS A 26 7.54 -5.72 -11.70
N GLY A 27 8.16 -6.50 -12.60
CA GLY A 27 9.53 -6.27 -13.07
C GLY A 27 10.49 -6.16 -11.89
N ASP A 28 11.33 -5.13 -11.90
CA ASP A 28 12.35 -4.87 -10.86
C ASP A 28 11.80 -4.24 -9.57
N CYS A 29 10.49 -3.97 -9.49
CA CYS A 29 9.89 -3.29 -8.35
C CYS A 29 10.00 -4.13 -7.06
N THR A 30 10.56 -3.54 -6.01
CA THR A 30 10.75 -4.17 -4.69
C THR A 30 9.97 -3.48 -3.57
N ALA A 31 9.05 -2.57 -3.91
CA ALA A 31 8.39 -1.74 -2.90
C ALA A 31 7.60 -2.56 -1.85
N CYS A 32 7.03 -3.72 -2.19
CA CYS A 32 6.38 -4.61 -1.21
C CYS A 32 7.39 -5.26 -0.25
N CYS A 33 8.62 -5.50 -0.72
CA CYS A 33 9.74 -5.96 0.10
C CYS A 33 10.20 -4.91 1.10
N LEU A 34 9.90 -3.63 0.90
CA LEU A 34 10.09 -2.58 1.90
C LEU A 34 8.86 -2.43 2.81
N LEU A 35 7.66 -2.43 2.23
CA LEU A 35 6.47 -1.99 2.94
C LEU A 35 5.86 -3.06 3.85
N LEU A 36 5.64 -4.28 3.35
CA LEU A 36 4.77 -5.26 4.02
C LEU A 36 5.38 -5.80 5.32
N ALA A 37 4.56 -6.07 6.32
CA ALA A 37 4.91 -7.04 7.35
C ALA A 37 4.71 -8.45 6.76
N VAL A 38 5.67 -9.35 7.01
CA VAL A 38 5.61 -10.75 6.55
C VAL A 38 5.96 -11.64 7.72
N VAL A 39 4.94 -12.25 8.31
CA VAL A 39 5.05 -13.04 9.54
C VAL A 39 5.94 -14.27 9.32
N GLU A 40 5.80 -14.93 8.17
CA GLU A 40 6.55 -16.12 7.78
C GLU A 40 8.06 -15.86 7.70
N LEU A 41 8.46 -14.60 7.52
CA LEU A 41 9.85 -14.16 7.43
C LEU A 41 10.30 -13.39 8.67
N ASN A 42 9.46 -13.27 9.71
CA ASN A 42 9.68 -12.37 10.85
C ASN A 42 10.06 -10.94 10.43
N LYS A 43 9.51 -10.48 9.29
CA LYS A 43 9.86 -9.21 8.68
C LYS A 43 8.84 -8.15 9.09
N PRO A 44 9.23 -7.11 9.86
CA PRO A 44 8.32 -6.03 10.22
C PRO A 44 8.00 -5.11 9.03
N MET A 45 6.84 -4.46 9.09
CA MET A 45 6.43 -3.45 8.11
C MET A 45 7.42 -2.27 8.09
N ARG A 46 7.66 -1.72 6.88
CA ARG A 46 8.60 -0.61 6.61
C ARG A 46 10.08 -0.93 6.85
N PHE A 47 10.44 -2.18 7.12
CA PHE A 47 11.83 -2.65 7.11
C PHE A 47 12.15 -3.39 5.81
N ALA A 48 13.40 -3.24 5.34
CA ALA A 48 13.84 -3.95 4.14
C ALA A 48 13.81 -5.46 4.39
N CYS A 49 13.19 -6.21 3.48
CA CYS A 49 13.22 -7.66 3.49
C CYS A 49 14.63 -8.16 3.12
N ASP A 50 15.14 -9.17 3.83
CA ASP A 50 16.43 -9.78 3.52
C ASP A 50 16.51 -10.29 2.09
N HIS A 51 15.39 -10.73 1.51
CA HIS A 51 15.31 -11.25 0.14
C HIS A 51 15.17 -10.16 -0.94
N GLN A 52 15.18 -8.89 -0.59
CA GLN A 52 15.18 -7.79 -1.57
C GLN A 52 16.48 -7.82 -2.39
N GLY A 53 16.38 -8.04 -3.70
CA GLY A 53 17.52 -8.09 -4.63
C GLY A 53 17.61 -6.88 -5.56
N GLN A 54 18.72 -6.82 -6.30
CA GLN A 54 18.83 -5.94 -7.46
C GLN A 54 17.97 -6.56 -8.58
N GLY A 55 16.88 -5.90 -8.95
CA GLY A 55 15.95 -6.41 -9.96
C GLY A 55 14.76 -7.22 -9.43
N GLY A 56 14.39 -7.08 -8.15
CA GLY A 56 13.19 -7.71 -7.60
C GLY A 56 13.43 -8.58 -6.37
N CYS A 57 12.45 -9.41 -6.00
CA CYS A 57 12.57 -10.35 -4.88
C CYS A 57 13.38 -11.59 -5.29
N ARG A 58 14.42 -11.94 -4.53
CA ARG A 58 15.30 -13.09 -4.82
C ARG A 58 14.63 -14.46 -4.68
N ILE A 59 13.49 -14.52 -3.99
CA ILE A 59 12.69 -15.73 -3.78
C ILE A 59 11.29 -15.58 -4.37
N TYR A 60 11.11 -14.78 -5.43
CA TYR A 60 9.78 -14.47 -5.95
C TYR A 60 8.93 -15.73 -6.27
N PRO A 61 9.48 -16.81 -6.88
CA PRO A 61 8.71 -18.05 -7.09
C PRO A 61 8.39 -18.81 -5.79
N GLU A 62 9.26 -18.72 -4.78
CA GLU A 62 9.14 -19.39 -3.48
C GLU A 62 8.50 -18.50 -2.39
N ARG A 63 8.07 -17.29 -2.73
CA ARG A 63 7.61 -16.28 -1.77
C ARG A 63 6.51 -16.85 -0.85
N PRO A 64 6.47 -16.46 0.43
CA PRO A 64 5.48 -16.99 1.38
C PRO A 64 4.06 -16.53 1.03
N PRO A 65 3.01 -17.17 1.59
CA PRO A 65 1.60 -16.84 1.33
C PRO A 65 1.29 -15.34 1.38
N THR A 66 1.71 -14.64 2.43
CA THR A 66 1.52 -13.19 2.58
C THR A 66 2.03 -12.39 1.37
N CYS A 67 3.14 -12.81 0.76
CA CYS A 67 3.72 -12.17 -0.42
C CYS A 67 3.08 -12.62 -1.74
N ARG A 68 2.46 -13.82 -1.78
CA ARG A 68 1.76 -14.34 -2.97
C ARG A 68 0.40 -13.71 -3.13
N GLU A 69 -0.30 -13.53 -2.02
CA GLU A 69 -1.67 -13.05 -1.96
C GLU A 69 -1.79 -11.52 -2.07
N PHE A 70 -0.65 -10.81 -2.01
CA PHE A 70 -0.61 -9.37 -2.14
C PHE A 70 -0.49 -8.89 -3.59
N ASP A 71 -1.40 -7.99 -3.99
CA ASP A 71 -1.22 -7.09 -5.12
C ASP A 71 -1.45 -5.62 -4.70
N CYS A 72 -0.52 -4.75 -5.05
CA CYS A 72 -0.67 -3.31 -4.81
C CYS A 72 -1.68 -2.67 -5.78
N GLY A 73 -2.13 -1.47 -5.48
CA GLY A 73 -3.08 -0.74 -6.32
C GLY A 73 -2.60 -0.52 -7.76
N TRP A 74 -1.29 -0.40 -8.01
CA TRP A 74 -0.76 -0.31 -9.37
C TRP A 74 -0.94 -1.61 -10.15
N ARG A 75 -0.62 -2.75 -9.54
CA ARG A 75 -0.90 -4.08 -10.11
C ARG A 75 -2.39 -4.21 -10.42
N ARG A 76 -3.23 -3.80 -9.47
CA ARG A 76 -4.71 -3.80 -9.57
C ARG A 76 -5.34 -2.70 -10.44
N GLY A 77 -4.55 -1.76 -10.97
CA GLY A 77 -5.08 -0.68 -11.83
C GLY A 77 -5.96 0.34 -11.10
N GLU A 78 -5.81 0.44 -9.79
CA GLU A 78 -6.55 1.34 -8.90
C GLU A 78 -5.90 2.73 -8.80
N VAL A 79 -4.64 2.83 -9.24
CA VAL A 79 -3.92 4.08 -9.48
C VAL A 79 -3.66 4.19 -10.99
N PRO A 80 -3.25 5.37 -11.50
CA PRO A 80 -2.90 5.51 -12.90
C PRO A 80 -1.91 4.42 -13.32
N THR A 81 -2.18 3.81 -14.48
CA THR A 81 -1.55 2.55 -14.90
C THR A 81 -0.21 2.76 -15.60
N GLY A 82 0.18 4.02 -15.79
CA GLY A 82 1.47 4.40 -16.35
C GLY A 82 2.64 3.78 -15.59
N ASP A 83 3.71 3.53 -16.31
CA ASP A 83 4.90 2.87 -15.79
C ASP A 83 5.64 3.77 -14.77
N ASP A 84 5.40 5.07 -14.82
CA ASP A 84 5.84 6.11 -13.88
C ASP A 84 5.07 6.08 -12.55
N TRP A 85 3.93 5.39 -12.50
CA TRP A 85 3.13 5.17 -11.30
C TRP A 85 3.46 3.87 -10.57
N ARG A 86 4.39 3.08 -11.12
CA ARG A 86 4.91 1.90 -10.45
C ARG A 86 5.53 2.32 -9.10
N PRO A 87 5.31 1.60 -7.99
CA PRO A 87 5.64 2.13 -6.67
C PRO A 87 7.11 2.51 -6.44
N ASP A 88 8.05 1.73 -7.01
CA ASP A 88 9.49 2.01 -6.97
C ASP A 88 9.89 3.27 -7.76
N ARG A 89 9.03 3.76 -8.66
CA ARG A 89 9.25 4.96 -9.48
C ARG A 89 8.52 6.18 -8.94
N ARG A 90 7.27 6.03 -8.52
CA ARG A 90 6.47 7.14 -7.97
C ARG A 90 6.75 7.42 -6.50
N GLY A 91 7.18 6.41 -5.75
CA GLY A 91 7.47 6.54 -4.32
C GLY A 91 6.26 6.45 -3.41
N VAL A 92 5.12 6.07 -3.97
CA VAL A 92 3.92 5.78 -3.21
C VAL A 92 3.39 4.40 -3.55
N MET A 93 2.80 3.74 -2.57
CA MET A 93 2.12 2.46 -2.79
C MET A 93 0.68 2.55 -2.29
N HIS A 94 -0.26 2.42 -3.21
CA HIS A 94 -1.67 2.24 -2.87
C HIS A 94 -1.91 0.80 -2.42
N VAL A 95 -2.64 0.64 -1.32
CA VAL A 95 -3.07 -0.65 -0.79
C VAL A 95 -4.51 -0.52 -0.35
N GLY A 96 -5.43 -1.14 -1.10
CA GLY A 96 -6.79 -1.36 -0.64
C GLY A 96 -6.92 -2.68 0.11
N TRP A 97 -7.69 -2.70 1.20
CA TRP A 97 -7.97 -3.86 2.03
C TRP A 97 -9.44 -3.90 2.47
N THR A 98 -9.95 -5.08 2.81
CA THR A 98 -11.31 -5.27 3.33
C THR A 98 -11.24 -6.18 4.56
N GLU A 99 -11.86 -5.75 5.66
CA GLU A 99 -11.88 -6.48 6.95
C GLU A 99 -12.38 -7.91 6.83
N GLN A 100 -13.42 -8.11 6.04
CA GLN A 100 -14.08 -9.38 5.83
C GLN A 100 -14.63 -9.40 4.39
N PRO A 101 -14.90 -10.58 3.80
CA PRO A 101 -15.61 -10.65 2.52
C PRO A 101 -16.91 -9.86 2.57
N GLY A 102 -17.07 -8.88 1.66
CA GLY A 102 -18.23 -7.98 1.63
C GLY A 102 -18.22 -6.84 2.66
N GLY A 103 -17.17 -6.72 3.46
CA GLY A 103 -16.97 -5.61 4.39
C GLY A 103 -16.62 -4.29 3.70
N GLN A 104 -16.48 -3.23 4.48
CA GLN A 104 -16.05 -1.94 3.97
C GLN A 104 -14.59 -2.01 3.51
N ARG A 105 -14.34 -1.51 2.30
CA ARG A 105 -12.99 -1.32 1.78
C ARG A 105 -12.34 -0.12 2.47
N ARG A 106 -11.11 -0.29 2.91
CA ARG A 106 -10.21 0.77 3.39
C ARG A 106 -9.07 0.93 2.40
N ASP A 107 -8.79 2.16 2.02
CA ASP A 107 -7.72 2.49 1.10
C ASP A 107 -6.59 3.22 1.84
N TYR A 108 -5.36 2.81 1.55
CA TYR A 108 -4.15 3.39 2.12
C TYR A 108 -3.21 3.84 1.01
N LEU A 109 -2.55 4.98 1.20
CA LEU A 109 -1.44 5.43 0.38
C LEU A 109 -0.18 5.58 1.22
N PHE A 110 0.79 4.69 1.00
CA PHE A 110 2.04 4.69 1.76
C PHE A 110 3.13 5.46 1.05
N GLU A 111 3.73 6.41 1.76
CA GLU A 111 4.97 7.06 1.34
C GLU A 111 6.16 6.11 1.50
N LEU A 112 6.93 5.92 0.42
CA LEU A 112 8.11 5.05 0.38
C LEU A 112 9.42 5.84 0.59
N TRP A 113 9.48 7.11 0.18
CA TRP A 113 10.55 8.05 0.51
C TRP A 113 9.98 9.44 0.85
N PRO A 114 10.65 10.21 1.72
CA PRO A 114 10.14 11.52 2.15
C PRO A 114 9.83 12.43 0.96
N GLY A 115 8.63 13.01 0.97
CA GLY A 115 8.15 13.94 -0.06
C GLY A 115 7.42 13.28 -1.23
N ALA A 116 7.35 11.94 -1.32
CA ALA A 116 6.65 11.28 -2.42
C ALA A 116 5.13 11.56 -2.41
N LEU A 117 4.53 11.73 -1.23
CA LEU A 117 3.12 12.12 -1.13
C LEU A 117 2.86 13.57 -1.58
N SER A 118 3.90 14.40 -1.66
CA SER A 118 3.82 15.79 -2.12
C SER A 118 4.07 15.95 -3.62
N ASP A 119 4.34 14.86 -4.34
CA ASP A 119 4.46 14.89 -5.81
C ASP A 119 3.14 15.44 -6.43
N PRO A 120 3.19 16.43 -7.33
CA PRO A 120 2.00 17.03 -7.91
C PRO A 120 1.06 16.03 -8.62
N ALA A 121 1.60 14.97 -9.24
CA ALA A 121 0.79 13.93 -9.85
C ALA A 121 0.08 13.08 -8.79
N VAL A 122 0.75 12.82 -7.65
CA VAL A 122 0.14 12.12 -6.51
C VAL A 122 -0.97 12.96 -5.89
N VAL A 123 -0.73 14.26 -5.68
CA VAL A 123 -1.73 15.20 -5.15
C VAL A 123 -2.95 15.28 -6.08
N ALA A 124 -2.73 15.40 -7.39
CA ALA A 124 -3.82 15.46 -8.37
C ALA A 124 -4.66 14.17 -8.38
N TRP A 125 -4.01 13.00 -8.25
CA TRP A 125 -4.73 11.73 -8.13
C TRP A 125 -5.52 11.65 -6.82
N LEU A 126 -4.93 12.05 -5.69
CA LEU A 126 -5.60 12.08 -4.40
C LEU A 126 -6.86 12.93 -4.46
N GLN A 127 -6.78 14.14 -5.03
CA GLN A 127 -7.94 15.02 -5.22
C GLN A 127 -9.06 14.38 -6.05
N GLY A 128 -8.72 13.52 -7.01
CA GLY A 128 -9.71 12.75 -7.78
C GLY A 128 -10.32 11.62 -6.97
N HIS A 129 -9.48 10.84 -6.30
CA HIS A 129 -9.87 9.70 -5.46
C HIS A 129 -10.76 10.12 -4.29
N THR A 130 -10.39 11.20 -3.60
CA THR A 130 -11.11 11.68 -2.42
C THR A 130 -12.47 12.27 -2.74
N ARG A 131 -12.85 12.46 -4.02
CA ARG A 131 -14.23 12.85 -4.34
C ARG A 131 -15.26 11.78 -4.00
N THR A 132 -14.86 10.52 -3.96
CA THR A 132 -15.78 9.38 -3.80
C THR A 132 -15.39 8.43 -2.68
N SER A 133 -14.16 8.50 -2.17
CA SER A 133 -13.62 7.50 -1.27
C SER A 133 -12.71 8.13 -0.22
N GLU A 134 -12.77 7.62 1.02
CA GLU A 134 -11.80 7.95 2.05
C GLU A 134 -10.48 7.25 1.76
N ILE A 135 -9.36 7.91 2.05
CA ILE A 135 -8.03 7.31 1.97
C ILE A 135 -7.15 7.75 3.14
N THR A 136 -6.43 6.80 3.74
CA THR A 136 -5.45 7.08 4.79
C THR A 136 -4.04 7.15 4.23
N LEU A 137 -3.39 8.28 4.42
CA LEU A 137 -2.00 8.55 4.06
C LEU A 137 -1.06 8.13 5.19
N SER A 138 0.03 7.45 4.84
CA SER A 138 1.07 7.02 5.77
C SER A 138 2.43 7.61 5.40
N TYR A 139 2.91 8.56 6.19
CA TYR A 139 4.15 9.30 5.92
C TYR A 139 5.39 8.55 6.43
N ARG A 140 6.56 8.81 5.83
CA ARG A 140 7.84 8.20 6.23
C ARG A 140 8.35 8.67 7.59
N ASN A 141 7.90 9.83 8.06
CA ASN A 141 8.19 10.34 9.41
C ASN A 141 7.35 9.65 10.51
N GLY A 142 6.47 8.72 10.15
CA GLY A 142 5.60 7.98 11.08
C GLY A 142 4.25 8.65 11.35
N THR A 143 3.96 9.81 10.76
CA THR A 143 2.63 10.44 10.88
C THR A 143 1.64 9.82 9.90
N TRP A 144 0.35 10.03 10.19
CA TRP A 144 -0.77 9.55 9.39
C TRP A 144 -1.77 10.69 9.19
N GLN A 145 -2.47 10.67 8.06
CA GLN A 145 -3.56 11.60 7.78
C GLN A 145 -4.66 10.87 7.03
N THR A 146 -5.92 11.05 7.44
CA THR A 146 -7.06 10.57 6.66
C THR A 146 -7.64 11.71 5.85
N LEU A 147 -7.86 11.48 4.57
CA LEU A 147 -8.61 12.37 3.68
C LEU A 147 -9.99 11.75 3.45
N VAL A 148 -11.03 12.48 3.80
CA VAL A 148 -12.43 12.08 3.61
C VAL A 148 -13.04 12.81 2.41
N PRO A 149 -14.10 12.27 1.79
CA PRO A 149 -14.80 12.99 0.73
C PRO A 149 -15.45 14.29 1.19
N ASP A 150 -15.35 15.33 0.36
CA ASP A 150 -15.99 16.62 0.60
C ASP A 150 -17.50 16.40 0.87
N GLY A 151 -17.97 16.79 2.05
CA GLY A 151 -19.38 16.67 2.46
C GLY A 151 -19.70 15.66 3.56
N THR A 152 -18.71 14.93 4.09
CA THR A 152 -18.87 14.13 5.32
C THR A 152 -18.44 14.90 6.57
N ASP A 153 -18.98 16.11 6.76
CA ASP A 153 -18.97 16.73 8.08
C ASP A 153 -19.89 15.88 8.96
N THR A 154 -19.29 14.96 9.72
CA THR A 154 -19.98 14.35 10.84
C THR A 154 -20.10 15.44 11.89
N MET A 155 -21.24 16.15 11.91
CA MET A 155 -21.60 17.04 13.00
C MET A 155 -21.35 16.32 14.33
N PRO A 156 -20.54 16.87 15.25
CA PRO A 156 -20.48 16.31 16.60
C PRO A 156 -21.84 16.52 17.27
N GLY A 157 -22.50 15.42 17.61
CA GLY A 157 -23.67 15.40 18.51
C GLY A 157 -23.26 15.53 19.96
#